data_AF-A0A8B8GCX1-F1
#
_entry.id   AF-A0A8B8GCX1-F1
#
_cell.length_a   1.000
_cell.length_b   1.000
_cell.length_c   1.000
_cell.angle_alpha   90.00
_cell.angle_beta   90.00
_cell.angle_gamma   90.00
#
_symmetry.space_group_name_H-M   'P 1'
#
loop_
_entity.id
_entity.type
_entity.pdbx_description
1 polymer ?
#
loop_
_entity_poly.entity_id
_entity_poly.type
_entity_poly.pdbx_seq_one_letter_code
_entity_poly.pdbx_strand_id
1 'polypeptide(L)'
;MAQDRCLVLAREQSKIEEMLDEQKRMMQKRTNQDKPKYNYKEKFQHLVGLEAAEQAARKTETNKSYGFVPSENKKDLRSIEQTLADIREKKRMKMENENSQSQSLKTD
;
A
#
# COMPACT_ATOMS: atom_id res chain seq x y z
N MET A 1 15.39 -48.36 33.04
CA MET A 1 14.43 -47.30 33.44
C MET A 1 14.48 -46.06 32.55
N ALA A 2 15.61 -45.35 32.41
CA ALA A 2 15.69 -44.16 31.55
C ALA A 2 15.61 -44.49 30.04
N GLN A 3 16.25 -45.58 29.62
CA GLN A 3 16.26 -46.05 28.22
C GLN A 3 14.87 -46.55 27.77
N ASP A 4 14.15 -47.24 28.66
CA ASP A 4 12.81 -47.77 28.38
C ASP A 4 11.77 -46.64 28.20
N ARG A 5 11.88 -45.56 28.99
CA ARG A 5 11.03 -44.36 28.81
C ARG A 5 11.32 -43.64 27.50
N CYS A 6 12.58 -43.60 27.06
CA CYS A 6 12.96 -43.02 25.77
C CYS A 6 12.35 -43.79 24.58
N LEU A 7 12.37 -45.13 24.64
CA LEU A 7 11.74 -45.99 23.65
C LEU A 7 10.21 -45.83 23.59
N VAL A 8 9.55 -45.70 24.74
CA VAL A 8 8.10 -45.45 24.80
C VAL A 8 7.76 -44.08 24.23
N LEU A 9 8.50 -43.02 24.59
CA LEU A 9 8.30 -41.67 24.07
C LEU A 9 8.55 -41.58 22.56
N ALA A 10 9.59 -42.25 22.04
CA ALA A 10 9.86 -42.30 20.60
C ALA A 10 8.73 -42.99 19.82
N ARG A 11 8.14 -44.06 20.40
CA ARG A 11 7.00 -44.75 19.81
C ARG A 11 5.73 -43.90 19.82
N GLU A 12 5.50 -43.14 20.89
CA GLU A 12 4.38 -42.18 20.96
C GLU A 12 4.54 -41.04 19.96
N GLN A 13 5.76 -40.49 19.81
CA GLN A 13 6.06 -39.45 18.82
C GLN A 13 5.85 -39.94 17.39
N SER A 14 6.35 -41.12 17.05
CA SER A 14 6.15 -41.72 15.73
C SER A 14 4.66 -41.93 15.41
N LYS A 15 3.87 -42.35 16.42
CA LYS A 15 2.42 -42.54 16.26
C LYS A 15 1.68 -41.21 16.07
N ILE A 16 2.12 -40.14 16.74
CA ILE A 16 1.59 -38.78 16.56
C ILE A 16 1.91 -38.26 15.16
N GLU A 17 3.14 -38.47 14.68
CA GLU A 17 3.56 -38.05 13.34
C GLU A 17 2.78 -38.78 12.24
N GLU A 18 2.57 -40.08 12.39
CA GLU A 18 1.75 -40.87 11.46
C GLU A 18 0.29 -40.37 11.41
N MET A 19 -0.32 -40.11 12.58
CA MET A 19 -1.67 -39.51 12.65
C MET A 19 -1.74 -38.11 12.03
N LEU A 20 -0.70 -37.29 12.20
CA LEU A 20 -0.61 -35.95 11.59
C LEU A 20 -0.53 -36.04 10.08
N ASP A 21 0.24 -36.97 9.54
CA ASP A 21 0.37 -37.17 8.11
C ASP A 21 -0.89 -37.78 7.48
N GLU A 22 -1.58 -38.70 8.18
CA GLU A 22 -2.92 -39.14 7.78
C GLU A 22 -3.93 -37.99 7.79
N GLN A 23 -3.93 -37.15 8.83
CA GLN A 23 -4.78 -35.95 8.90
C GLN A 23 -4.49 -34.98 7.74
N LYS A 24 -3.22 -34.74 7.41
CA LYS A 24 -2.84 -33.90 6.25
C LYS A 24 -3.31 -34.52 4.94
N ARG A 25 -3.13 -35.84 4.74
CA ARG A 25 -3.60 -36.55 3.55
C ARG A 25 -5.13 -36.52 3.42
N MET A 26 -5.85 -36.68 4.52
CA MET A 26 -7.31 -36.56 4.57
C MET A 26 -7.77 -35.14 4.23
N MET A 27 -7.10 -34.12 4.77
CA MET A 27 -7.39 -32.72 4.49
C MET A 27 -7.12 -32.37 3.02
N GLN A 28 -6.01 -32.83 2.43
CA GLN A 28 -5.69 -32.64 1.02
C GLN A 28 -6.64 -33.37 0.06
N LYS A 29 -7.19 -34.52 0.46
CA LYS A 29 -8.22 -35.22 -0.32
C LYS A 29 -9.54 -34.44 -0.33
N ARG A 30 -9.96 -33.89 0.83
CA ARG A 30 -11.18 -33.07 0.95
C ARG A 30 -11.10 -31.79 0.11
N THR A 31 -9.98 -31.07 0.16
CA THR A 31 -9.80 -29.81 -0.60
C THR A 31 -9.79 -29.99 -2.12
N ASN A 32 -9.52 -31.20 -2.62
CA ASN A 32 -9.59 -31.50 -4.05
C ASN A 32 -10.94 -32.09 -4.49
N GLN A 33 -11.71 -32.69 -3.58
CA GLN A 33 -13.04 -33.21 -3.86
C GLN A 33 -14.13 -32.13 -3.85
N ASP A 34 -13.96 -31.07 -3.04
CA ASP A 34 -14.93 -29.98 -2.90
C ASP A 34 -14.79 -28.87 -3.96
N LYS A 35 -13.88 -29.02 -4.92
CA LYS A 35 -13.76 -28.09 -6.05
C LYS A 35 -14.84 -28.44 -7.09
N PRO A 36 -15.84 -27.58 -7.32
CA PRO A 36 -16.82 -27.84 -8.37
C PRO A 36 -16.11 -27.94 -9.73
N LYS A 37 -16.52 -28.92 -10.56
CA LYS A 37 -15.95 -29.20 -11.89
C LYS A 37 -15.88 -27.97 -12.81
N TYR A 38 -16.78 -27.03 -12.58
CA TYR A 38 -16.80 -25.71 -13.20
C TYR A 38 -16.81 -24.67 -12.09
N ASN A 39 -16.02 -23.61 -12.23
CA ASN A 39 -16.04 -22.49 -11.30
C ASN A 39 -17.43 -21.82 -11.39
N TYR A 40 -18.36 -22.19 -10.51
CA TYR A 40 -19.73 -21.67 -10.48
C TYR A 40 -19.75 -20.13 -10.42
N LYS A 41 -18.70 -19.52 -9.85
CA LYS A 41 -18.53 -18.06 -9.82
C LYS A 41 -18.39 -17.46 -11.22
N GLU A 42 -17.69 -18.13 -12.14
CA GLU A 42 -17.54 -17.70 -13.53
C GLU A 42 -18.87 -17.75 -14.29
N LYS A 43 -19.69 -18.79 -14.05
CA LYS A 43 -21.01 -18.93 -14.69
C LYS A 43 -21.94 -17.74 -14.41
N PHE A 44 -21.87 -17.15 -13.21
CA PHE A 44 -22.72 -16.02 -12.79
C PHE A 44 -21.96 -14.69 -12.71
N GLN A 45 -20.78 -14.61 -13.31
CA GLN A 45 -19.94 -13.41 -13.32
C GLN A 45 -20.64 -12.20 -13.95
N HIS A 46 -21.54 -12.44 -14.90
CA HIS A 46 -22.41 -11.43 -15.51
C HIS A 46 -23.51 -10.91 -14.57
N LEU A 47 -23.91 -11.71 -13.57
CA LEU A 47 -24.95 -11.35 -12.59
C LEU A 47 -24.39 -10.50 -11.45
N VAL A 48 -23.16 -10.81 -11.01
CA VAL A 48 -22.42 -10.02 -10.00
C VAL A 48 -21.72 -8.82 -10.65
N GLY A 49 -21.35 -8.94 -11.92
CA GLY A 49 -20.73 -7.89 -12.72
C GLY A 49 -19.29 -7.61 -12.29
N LEU A 50 -18.35 -8.54 -12.52
CA LEU A 50 -16.94 -8.29 -12.20
C LEU A 50 -16.38 -7.06 -12.93
N GLU A 51 -16.77 -6.86 -14.19
CA GLU A 51 -16.42 -5.67 -14.96
C GLU A 51 -17.07 -4.40 -14.37
N ALA A 52 -18.34 -4.48 -13.96
CA ALA A 52 -19.04 -3.36 -13.33
C ALA A 52 -18.40 -2.97 -11.99
N ALA A 53 -17.96 -3.96 -11.20
CA ALA A 53 -17.24 -3.75 -9.95
C ALA A 53 -15.86 -3.12 -10.19
N GLU A 54 -15.12 -3.55 -11.21
CA GLU A 54 -13.84 -2.95 -11.58
C GLU A 54 -14.00 -1.51 -12.06
N GLN A 55 -15.00 -1.23 -12.90
CA GLN A 55 -15.31 0.13 -13.33
C GLN A 55 -15.77 1.02 -12.18
N ALA A 56 -16.55 0.49 -11.23
CA ALA A 56 -16.95 1.20 -10.03
C ALA A 56 -15.74 1.53 -9.15
N ALA A 57 -14.83 0.57 -8.94
CA ALA A 57 -13.58 0.80 -8.22
C ALA A 57 -12.76 1.93 -8.86
N ARG A 58 -12.53 1.87 -10.18
CA ARG A 58 -11.82 2.93 -10.94
C ARG A 58 -12.50 4.29 -10.85
N LYS A 59 -13.84 4.35 -10.78
CA LYS A 59 -14.60 5.60 -10.61
C LYS A 59 -14.51 6.17 -9.19
N THR A 60 -14.39 5.30 -8.18
CA THR A 60 -14.23 5.69 -6.78
C THR A 60 -12.79 6.08 -6.41
N GLU A 61 -11.82 5.76 -7.27
CA GLU A 61 -10.46 6.28 -7.13
C GLU A 61 -10.48 7.81 -7.24
N THR A 62 -9.85 8.48 -6.29
CA THR A 62 -9.75 9.94 -6.32
C THR A 62 -8.90 10.39 -7.50
N ASN A 63 -9.43 11.33 -8.28
CA ASN A 63 -8.74 11.86 -9.44
C ASN A 63 -7.47 12.63 -9.00
N LYS A 64 -6.30 12.00 -9.12
CA LYS A 64 -4.99 12.60 -8.80
C LYS A 64 -4.62 13.78 -9.71
N SER A 65 -5.25 13.88 -10.87
CA SER A 65 -5.00 14.96 -11.85
C SER A 65 -6.01 16.11 -11.77
N TYR A 66 -7.03 16.01 -10.90
CA TYR A 66 -7.95 17.14 -10.71
C TYR A 66 -7.19 18.33 -10.11
N GLY A 67 -7.15 19.45 -10.85
CA GLY A 67 -6.38 20.65 -10.50
C GLY A 67 -4.90 20.62 -10.90
N PHE A 68 -4.43 19.55 -11.57
CA PHE A 68 -3.07 19.51 -12.12
C PHE A 68 -3.05 20.17 -13.50
N VAL A 69 -2.43 21.35 -13.61
CA VAL A 69 -2.20 22.04 -14.88
C VAL A 69 -0.83 21.60 -15.45
N PRO A 70 -0.72 21.14 -16.71
CA PRO A 70 0.55 20.88 -17.36
C PRO A 70 1.45 22.11 -17.39
N SER A 71 2.77 21.92 -17.32
CA SER A 71 3.76 23.02 -17.31
C SER A 71 3.63 23.96 -18.49
N GLU A 72 3.28 23.42 -19.67
CA GLU A 72 3.12 24.14 -20.93
C GLU A 72 1.98 25.16 -20.87
N ASN A 73 0.99 24.93 -20.02
CA ASN A 73 -0.22 25.74 -19.88
C ASN A 73 -0.20 26.66 -18.64
N LYS A 74 0.86 26.60 -17.82
CA LYS A 74 1.01 27.48 -16.66
C LYS A 74 1.55 28.84 -17.08
N LYS A 75 1.12 29.89 -16.37
CA LYS A 75 1.67 31.24 -16.54
C LYS A 75 3.12 31.35 -16.06
N ASP A 76 3.51 30.59 -15.03
CA ASP A 76 4.88 30.51 -14.54
C ASP A 76 5.53 29.23 -15.10
N LEU A 77 6.55 29.40 -15.93
CA LEU A 77 7.32 28.33 -16.56
C LEU A 77 8.58 27.97 -15.76
N ARG A 78 8.88 28.70 -14.68
CA ARG A 78 10.06 28.43 -13.85
C ARG A 78 9.89 27.11 -13.11
N SER A 79 11.01 26.45 -12.88
CA SER A 79 11.04 25.25 -12.01
C SER A 79 10.68 25.62 -10.57
N ILE A 80 10.11 24.67 -9.83
CA ILE A 80 9.78 24.81 -8.40
C ILE A 80 11.02 25.24 -7.60
N GLU A 81 12.18 24.67 -7.91
CA GLU A 81 13.44 24.96 -7.23
C GLU A 81 13.88 26.42 -7.43
N GLN A 82 13.71 26.94 -8.65
CA GLN A 82 14.03 28.32 -8.99
C GLN A 82 13.12 29.28 -8.22
N THR A 83 11.81 29.02 -8.22
CA THR A 83 10.86 29.83 -7.46
C THR A 83 11.16 29.82 -5.95
N LEU A 84 11.58 28.67 -5.40
CA LEU A 84 11.97 28.58 -3.98
C LEU A 84 13.22 29.41 -3.66
N ALA A 85 14.20 29.45 -4.57
CA ALA A 85 15.38 30.30 -4.43
C ALA A 85 14.99 31.79 -4.44
N ASP A 86 14.17 32.21 -5.41
CA ASP A 86 13.69 33.59 -5.53
C ASP A 86 12.90 34.03 -4.29
N ILE A 87 12.06 33.15 -3.72
CA ILE A 87 11.32 33.42 -2.48
C ILE A 87 12.27 33.62 -1.31
N ARG A 88 13.31 32.78 -1.18
CA ARG A 88 14.29 32.88 -0.09
C ARG A 88 15.08 34.18 -0.19
N GLU A 89 15.56 34.52 -1.37
CA GLU A 89 16.31 35.76 -1.59
C GLU A 89 15.43 37.00 -1.35
N LYS A 90 14.20 37.01 -1.89
CA LYS A 90 13.25 38.11 -1.66
C LYS A 90 12.92 38.29 -0.19
N LYS A 91 12.78 37.19 0.57
CA LYS A 91 12.59 37.26 2.03
C LYS A 91 13.79 37.87 2.74
N ARG A 92 15.02 37.50 2.35
CA ARG A 92 16.26 38.08 2.90
C ARG A 92 16.32 39.59 2.67
N MET A 93 16.11 40.04 1.44
CA MET A 93 16.15 41.46 1.09
C MET A 93 15.06 42.29 1.79
N LYS A 94 13.86 41.72 1.98
CA LYS A 94 12.78 42.40 2.73
C LYS A 94 13.17 42.63 4.20
N MET A 95 13.77 41.63 4.85
CA MET A 95 14.24 41.76 6.23
C MET A 95 15.38 42.79 6.36
N GLU A 96 16.32 42.80 5.41
CA GLU A 96 17.41 43.79 5.39
C GLU A 96 16.86 45.21 5.24
N ASN A 97 15.93 45.43 4.30
CA ASN A 97 15.30 46.74 4.11
C ASN A 97 14.46 47.19 5.32
N GLU A 98 13.70 46.29 5.95
CA GLU A 98 12.95 46.60 7.18
C GLU A 98 13.89 46.98 8.34
N ASN A 99 15.03 46.31 8.46
CA ASN A 99 16.06 46.65 9.45
C ASN A 99 16.71 48.01 9.14
N SER A 100 17.07 48.30 7.89
CA SER A 100 17.64 49.60 7.50
C SER A 100 16.67 50.77 7.72
N GLN A 101 15.38 50.60 7.43
CA GLN A 101 14.38 51.64 7.69
C GLN A 101 14.14 51.86 9.19
N SER A 102 14.15 50.79 9.99
CA SER A 102 13.97 50.91 11.45
C SER A 102 15.20 51.44 12.20
N GLN A 103 16.40 51.36 11.61
CA GLN A 103 17.60 52.05 12.13
C GLN A 103 17.58 53.55 11.79
N SER A 104 17.18 53.92 10.57
CA SER A 104 17.06 55.33 10.14
C SER A 104 16.06 56.13 10.98
N LEU A 105 14.96 55.52 11.41
CA LEU A 105 13.93 56.19 12.23
C LEU A 105 14.30 56.34 13.71
N LYS A 106 15.42 55.78 14.17
CA LYS A 106 15.89 55.86 15.56
C LYS A 106 17.02 56.87 15.76
N THR A 107 17.54 57.44 14.67
CA THR A 107 18.70 58.35 14.68
C THR A 107 18.36 59.82 14.51
N ASP A 108 17.07 60.19 14.45
CA ASP A 108 16.54 61.56 14.58
C ASP A 108 15.81 61.71 15.92
#